data_AF-A0A8S1JHM8-F1
#
_entry.id   AF-A0A8S1JHM8-F1
#
_cell.length_a   1.000
_cell.length_b   1.000
_cell.length_c   1.000
_cell.angle_alpha   90.00
_cell.angle_beta   90.00
_cell.angle_gamma   90.00
#
_symmetry.space_group_name_H-M   'P 1'
#
loop_
_entity.id
_entity.type
_entity.pdbx_description
1 polymer ?
#
loop_
_entity_poly.entity_id
_entity_poly.type
_entity_poly.pdbx_seq_one_letter_code
_entity_poly.pdbx_strand_id
1 'polypeptide(L)'
;QIKLKDGAAEGGSHSSTLKLGQFWEIIRDSGLISRHALLWHIDQAVHAALSPSALVATRRKKLEESGRWTASPPHASMCHCPDAEILFPQFCESLVRIAQMKYRHLGSLEKRVHSLLNNDVLPISADRNRRVVGARGRDADAELIT
;
A
#
# COMPACT_ATOMS: atom_id res chain seq x y z
N GLN A 1 3.02 -27.44 34.40
CA GLN A 1 1.90 -26.52 34.70
C GLN A 1 2.25 -25.16 34.13
N ILE A 2 1.65 -24.79 33.00
CA ILE A 2 1.90 -23.50 32.33
C ILE A 2 0.78 -22.55 32.78
N LYS A 3 1.17 -21.52 33.52
CA LYS A 3 0.27 -20.52 34.10
C LYS A 3 -0.07 -19.51 33.01
N LEU A 4 -1.26 -19.64 32.42
CA LEU A 4 -1.87 -18.62 31.57
C LEU A 4 -2.11 -17.38 32.44
N LYS A 5 -1.49 -16.27 32.06
CA LYS A 5 -1.69 -14.97 32.67
C LYS A 5 -2.70 -14.22 31.81
N ASP A 6 -3.96 -14.26 32.23
CA ASP A 6 -4.98 -13.32 31.78
C ASP A 6 -4.58 -11.93 32.27
N GLY A 7 -4.45 -10.98 31.35
CA GLY A 7 -4.11 -9.60 31.71
C GLY A 7 -3.91 -8.69 30.50
N ALA A 8 -4.90 -7.82 30.30
CA ALA A 8 -4.94 -6.65 29.42
C ALA A 8 -5.26 -6.91 27.94
N ALA A 9 -6.47 -6.50 27.56
CA ALA A 9 -6.80 -6.12 26.20
C ALA A 9 -5.91 -4.93 25.80
N GLU A 10 -4.75 -5.21 25.23
CA GLU A 10 -4.02 -4.22 24.44
C GLU A 10 -4.83 -3.99 23.17
N GLY A 11 -5.57 -2.88 23.14
CA GLY A 11 -6.03 -2.26 21.90
C GLY A 11 -4.81 -1.79 21.11
N GLY A 12 -4.08 -2.75 20.54
CA GLY A 12 -2.92 -2.50 19.71
C GLY A 12 -3.36 -1.60 18.56
N SER A 13 -2.90 -0.36 18.58
CA SER A 13 -2.87 0.46 17.37
C SER A 13 -1.99 -0.28 16.38
N HIS A 14 -2.61 -1.11 15.54
CA HIS A 14 -1.98 -1.76 14.42
C HIS A 14 -1.60 -0.66 13.43
N SER A 15 -0.49 0.03 13.70
CA SER A 15 0.19 0.86 12.71
C SER A 15 0.52 -0.08 11.56
N SER A 16 -0.35 -0.07 10.55
CA SER A 16 -0.24 -0.94 9.38
C SER A 16 0.84 -0.32 8.50
N THR A 17 2.09 -0.65 8.80
CA THR A 17 3.24 -0.26 8.00
C THR A 17 3.46 -1.32 6.92
N LEU A 18 3.96 -0.88 5.77
CA LEU A 18 4.35 -1.74 4.66
C LEU A 18 5.79 -1.39 4.30
N LYS A 19 6.62 -2.35 3.90
CA LYS A 19 7.93 -2.02 3.32
C LYS A 19 7.74 -1.36 1.96
N LEU A 20 8.53 -0.35 1.66
CA LEU A 20 8.49 0.35 0.39
C LEU A 20 8.86 -0.58 -0.78
N GLY A 21 9.72 -1.58 -0.54
CA GLY A 21 9.96 -2.66 -1.49
C GLY A 21 8.68 -3.43 -1.85
N GLN A 22 7.84 -3.77 -0.85
CA GLN A 22 6.56 -4.45 -1.09
C GLN A 22 5.59 -3.56 -1.85
N PHE A 23 5.59 -2.25 -1.58
CA PHE A 23 4.82 -1.29 -2.37
C PHE A 23 5.24 -1.32 -3.84
N TRP A 24 6.54 -1.28 -4.13
CA TRP A 24 7.06 -1.32 -5.50
C TRP A 24 6.73 -2.63 -6.22
N GLU A 25 6.70 -3.75 -5.51
CA GLU A 25 6.20 -5.02 -6.06
C GLU A 25 4.73 -4.92 -6.48
N ILE A 26 3.87 -4.32 -5.65
CA ILE A 26 2.46 -4.09 -6.00
C ILE A 26 2.35 -3.20 -7.26
N ILE A 27 3.12 -2.11 -7.33
CA ILE A 27 3.11 -1.23 -8.50
C ILE A 27 3.55 -1.97 -9.77
N ARG A 28 4.60 -2.80 -9.68
CA ARG A 28 5.08 -3.61 -10.80
C ARG A 28 4.02 -4.62 -11.26
N ASP A 29 3.38 -5.30 -10.32
CA ASP A 29 2.47 -6.41 -10.62
C ASP A 29 1.06 -5.95 -11.01
N SER A 30 0.69 -4.70 -10.68
CA SER A 30 -0.64 -4.10 -10.91
C SER A 30 -0.91 -3.60 -12.32
N GLY A 31 0.09 -3.56 -13.20
CA GLY A 31 -0.04 -2.87 -14.49
C GLY A 31 -0.29 -1.36 -14.35
N LEU A 32 0.02 -0.77 -13.18
CA LEU A 32 -0.07 0.67 -12.98
C LEU A 32 0.88 1.44 -13.90
N ILE A 33 2.04 0.85 -14.19
CA ILE A 33 2.99 1.37 -15.16
C ILE A 33 2.39 1.26 -16.56
N SER A 34 2.12 2.41 -17.19
CA SER A 34 1.51 2.51 -18.51
C SER A 34 1.98 3.75 -19.25
N ARG A 35 1.60 3.92 -20.51
CA ARG A 35 1.89 5.14 -21.29
C ARG A 35 1.41 6.43 -20.63
N HIS A 36 0.39 6.35 -19.77
CA HIS A 36 -0.21 7.50 -19.06
C HIS A 36 0.29 7.66 -17.62
N ALA A 37 1.00 6.66 -17.10
CA ALA A 37 1.55 6.64 -15.75
C ALA A 37 2.90 5.93 -15.79
N LEU A 38 3.93 6.69 -16.16
CA LEU A 38 5.31 6.19 -16.23
C LEU A 38 5.89 5.96 -14.83
N LEU A 39 6.95 5.17 -14.72
CA LEU A 39 7.56 4.86 -13.43
C LEU A 39 7.97 6.13 -12.66
N TRP A 40 8.62 7.09 -13.32
CA TRP A 40 9.05 8.35 -12.68
C TRP A 40 7.88 9.20 -12.16
N HIS A 41 6.73 9.13 -12.83
CA HIS A 41 5.50 9.81 -12.38
C HIS A 41 4.98 9.19 -11.08
N ILE A 42 5.02 7.85 -11.00
CA ILE A 42 4.62 7.11 -9.80
C ILE A 42 5.60 7.40 -8.66
N ASP A 43 6.90 7.42 -8.95
CA ASP A 43 7.93 7.79 -7.99
C ASP A 43 7.72 9.20 -7.41
N GLN A 44 7.42 10.18 -8.27
CA GLN A 44 7.09 11.53 -7.83
C GLN A 44 5.82 11.55 -6.94
N ALA A 45 4.81 10.72 -7.25
CA ALA A 45 3.59 10.61 -6.45
C ALA A 45 3.87 10.02 -5.06
N VAL A 46 4.71 8.99 -4.97
CA VAL A 46 5.16 8.39 -3.71
C VAL A 46 5.98 9.38 -2.90
N HIS A 47 6.94 10.04 -3.53
CA HIS A 47 7.75 11.07 -2.89
C HIS A 47 6.88 12.20 -2.32
N ALA A 48 5.86 12.65 -3.06
CA ALA A 48 4.93 13.68 -2.57
C ALA A 48 4.06 13.22 -1.39
N ALA A 49 3.76 11.91 -1.29
CA ALA A 49 3.04 11.34 -0.16
C ALA A 49 3.93 11.22 1.10
N LEU A 50 5.19 10.83 0.91
CA LEU A 50 6.20 10.71 1.97
C LEU A 50 6.67 12.08 2.48
N SER A 51 6.87 13.02 1.57
CA SER A 51 7.31 14.40 1.83
C SER A 51 6.21 15.39 1.42
N PRO A 52 5.16 15.57 2.26
CA PRO A 52 4.05 16.46 1.94
C PRO A 52 4.51 17.93 1.88
N SER A 53 3.84 18.73 1.05
CA SER A 53 4.02 20.18 1.07
C SER A 53 3.56 20.79 2.40
N ALA A 54 4.06 21.98 2.73
CA ALA A 54 3.74 22.67 3.99
C ALA A 54 2.22 22.81 4.25
N LEU A 55 1.43 23.01 3.19
CA LEU A 55 -0.03 23.07 3.28
C LEU A 55 -0.64 21.72 3.69
N VAL A 56 -0.17 20.62 3.10
CA VAL A 56 -0.64 19.27 3.41
C VAL A 56 -0.18 18.87 4.82
N ALA A 57 1.06 19.18 5.19
CA ALA A 57 1.59 18.96 6.54
C ALA A 57 0.73 19.69 7.60
N THR A 58 0.35 20.94 7.35
CA THR A 58 -0.53 21.70 8.24
C THR A 58 -1.90 21.05 8.39
N ARG A 59 -2.47 20.54 7.29
CA ARG A 59 -3.76 19.82 7.32
C ARG A 59 -3.66 18.48 8.06
N ARG A 60 -2.57 17.72 7.83
CA ARG A 60 -2.29 16.46 8.55
C ARG A 60 -2.20 16.72 10.05
N LYS A 61 -1.46 17.76 10.47
CA LYS A 61 -1.37 18.15 11.88
C LYS A 61 -2.73 18.45 12.52
N LYS A 62 -3.62 19.18 11.82
CA LYS A 62 -5.00 19.42 12.29
C LYS A 62 -5.82 18.12 12.44
N LEU A 63 -5.59 17.15 11.57
CA LEU A 63 -6.26 15.83 11.65
C LEU A 63 -5.67 14.97 12.77
N GLU A 64 -4.36 15.06 13.03
CA GLU A 64 -3.69 14.43 14.16
C GLU A 64 -4.25 14.94 15.49
N GLU A 65 -4.42 16.27 15.62
CA GLU A 65 -5.03 16.91 16.78
C GLU A 65 -6.48 16.43 17.02
N SER A 66 -7.19 16.01 15.97
CA SER A 66 -8.54 15.44 16.07
C SER A 66 -8.58 13.95 16.43
N GLY A 67 -7.41 13.29 16.58
CA GLY A 67 -7.30 11.85 16.83
C GLY A 67 -7.69 10.96 15.64
N ARG A 68 -7.99 11.56 14.48
CA ARG A 68 -8.40 10.84 13.25
C ARG A 68 -7.23 10.40 12.38
N TRP A 69 -6.01 10.76 12.78
CA TRP A 69 -4.78 10.49 12.03
C TRP A 69 -3.66 10.13 13.00
N THR A 70 -2.95 9.04 12.74
CA THR A 70 -1.74 8.68 13.48
C THR A 70 -0.57 9.46 12.91
N ALA A 71 0.12 10.20 13.77
CA ALA A 71 1.25 11.03 13.36
C ALA A 71 2.30 10.20 12.63
N SER A 72 2.67 10.65 11.43
CA SER A 72 3.71 10.01 10.63
C SER A 72 5.06 10.63 11.01
N PRO A 73 6.08 9.84 11.37
CA PRO A 73 7.42 10.38 11.50
C PRO A 73 7.86 10.94 10.14
N PRO A 74 8.59 12.05 10.11
CA PRO A 74 9.17 12.56 8.86
C PRO A 74 10.21 11.57 8.36
N HIS A 75 9.84 10.73 7.39
CA HIS A 75 10.79 9.91 6.64
C HIS A 75 11.37 10.77 5.52
N ALA A 76 12.34 11.59 5.89
CA ALA A 76 13.14 12.31 4.93
C ALA A 76 13.96 11.31 4.10
N SER A 77 13.83 11.39 2.77
CA SER A 77 14.90 11.05 1.81
C SER A 77 15.10 9.59 1.40
N MET A 78 14.23 8.63 1.75
CA MET A 78 14.44 7.21 1.39
C MET A 78 13.34 6.59 0.51
N CYS A 79 12.86 7.30 -0.52
CA CYS A 79 11.89 6.77 -1.49
C CYS A 79 12.40 5.57 -2.31
N HIS A 80 13.69 5.28 -2.26
CA HIS A 80 14.32 4.18 -2.99
C HIS A 80 14.93 3.10 -2.08
N CYS A 81 14.82 3.25 -0.75
CA CYS A 81 15.27 2.19 0.16
C CYS A 81 14.15 1.13 0.25
N PRO A 82 14.38 -0.13 -0.18
CA PRO A 82 13.33 -1.15 -0.15
C PRO A 82 12.90 -1.51 1.28
N ASP A 83 13.79 -1.30 2.26
CA ASP A 83 13.52 -1.52 3.68
C ASP A 83 12.89 -0.31 4.39
N ALA A 84 12.77 0.84 3.72
CA ALA A 84 12.03 1.96 4.29
C ALA A 84 10.56 1.58 4.48
N GLU A 85 9.93 2.08 5.53
CA GLU A 85 8.51 1.86 5.78
C GLU A 85 7.67 2.95 5.14
N ILE A 86 6.53 2.54 4.58
CA ILE A 86 5.44 3.43 4.19
C ILE A 86 4.25 3.15 5.09
N LEU A 87 3.73 4.20 5.72
CA LEU A 87 2.55 4.09 6.57
C LEU A 87 1.30 3.95 5.71
N PHE A 88 0.29 3.24 6.21
CA PHE A 88 -0.99 3.09 5.51
C PHE A 88 -1.58 4.41 4.95
N PRO A 89 -1.56 5.55 5.66
CA PRO A 89 -2.10 6.78 5.10
C PRO A 89 -1.25 7.34 3.94
N GLN A 90 0.08 7.19 3.99
CA GLN A 90 0.98 7.57 2.90
C GLN A 90 0.80 6.65 1.69
N PHE A 91 0.59 5.36 1.93
CA PHE A 91 0.24 4.37 0.92
C PHE A 91 -1.05 4.77 0.19
N CYS A 92 -2.13 5.04 0.94
CA CYS A 92 -3.40 5.49 0.39
C CYS A 92 -3.25 6.79 -0.42
N GLU A 93 -2.52 7.78 0.10
CA GLU A 93 -2.26 9.03 -0.63
C GLU A 93 -1.51 8.79 -1.95
N SER A 94 -0.52 7.89 -1.93
CA SER A 94 0.22 7.53 -3.14
C SER A 94 -0.72 6.95 -4.20
N LEU A 95 -1.62 6.03 -3.82
CA LEU A 95 -2.62 5.46 -4.74
C LEU A 95 -3.56 6.52 -5.30
N VAL A 96 -4.02 7.47 -4.47
CA VAL A 96 -4.91 8.56 -4.91
C VAL A 96 -4.22 9.45 -5.94
N ARG A 97 -2.95 9.79 -5.71
CA ARG A 97 -2.14 10.57 -6.65
C ARG A 97 -1.95 9.83 -7.97
N ILE A 98 -1.62 8.54 -7.91
CA ILE A 98 -1.49 7.69 -9.10
C ILE A 98 -2.82 7.61 -9.87
N ALA A 99 -3.95 7.44 -9.16
CA ALA A 99 -5.28 7.41 -9.75
C ALA A 99 -5.60 8.72 -10.47
N GLN A 100 -5.27 9.86 -9.87
CA GLN A 100 -5.47 11.18 -10.45
C GLN A 100 -4.71 11.34 -11.78
N MET A 101 -3.53 10.74 -11.89
CA MET A 101 -2.69 10.78 -13.09
C MET A 101 -3.17 9.79 -14.16
N LYS A 102 -3.27 8.50 -13.82
CA LYS A 102 -3.62 7.42 -14.76
C LYS A 102 -5.05 7.55 -15.30
N TYR A 103 -5.99 7.96 -14.46
CA TYR A 103 -7.41 8.07 -14.79
C TYR A 103 -7.89 9.51 -14.93
N ARG A 104 -7.01 10.44 -15.33
CA ARG A 104 -7.33 11.88 -15.45
C ARG A 104 -8.57 12.21 -16.29
N HIS A 105 -8.95 11.31 -17.21
CA HIS A 105 -10.10 11.44 -18.09
C HIS A 105 -11.44 11.16 -17.38
N LEU A 106 -11.43 10.54 -16.19
CA LEU A 106 -12.66 10.32 -15.41
C LEU A 106 -13.01 11.57 -14.60
N GLY A 107 -14.29 11.92 -14.54
CA GLY A 107 -14.75 13.21 -14.00
C GLY A 107 -14.58 13.43 -12.49
N SER A 108 -14.66 12.37 -11.67
CA SER A 108 -14.54 12.49 -10.20
C SER A 108 -13.37 11.69 -9.64
N LEU A 109 -12.79 12.16 -8.52
CA LEU A 109 -11.70 11.46 -7.85
C LEU A 109 -12.12 10.06 -7.40
N GLU A 110 -13.34 9.92 -6.89
CA GLU A 110 -13.92 8.64 -6.48
C GLU A 110 -13.91 7.62 -7.64
N LYS A 111 -14.37 8.02 -8.84
CA LYS A 111 -14.34 7.15 -10.02
C LYS A 111 -12.91 6.75 -10.38
N ARG A 112 -11.94 7.68 -10.27
CA ARG A 112 -10.52 7.39 -10.53
C ARG A 112 -9.96 6.36 -9.58
N VAL A 113 -10.18 6.55 -8.28
CA VAL A 113 -9.72 5.63 -7.24
C VAL A 113 -10.40 4.27 -7.38
N HIS A 114 -11.71 4.25 -7.62
CA HIS A 114 -12.46 3.03 -7.86
C HIS A 114 -11.94 2.26 -9.08
N SER A 115 -11.68 2.94 -10.20
CA SER A 115 -11.09 2.30 -11.39
C SER A 115 -9.69 1.78 -11.12
N LEU A 116 -8.83 2.51 -10.39
CA LEU A 116 -7.50 2.04 -10.02
C LEU A 116 -7.57 0.77 -9.17
N LEU A 117 -8.41 0.77 -8.14
CA LEU A 117 -8.51 -0.38 -7.23
C LEU A 117 -9.04 -1.62 -7.93
N ASN A 118 -10.14 -1.50 -8.70
CA ASN A 118 -10.80 -2.66 -9.31
C ASN A 118 -10.08 -3.20 -10.55
N ASN A 119 -9.45 -2.33 -11.35
CA ASN A 119 -8.84 -2.75 -12.61
C ASN A 119 -7.35 -3.10 -12.47
N ASP A 120 -6.64 -2.49 -11.52
CA ASP A 120 -5.18 -2.65 -11.41
C ASP A 120 -4.76 -3.36 -10.12
N VAL A 121 -5.25 -2.93 -8.95
CA VAL A 121 -4.71 -3.37 -7.65
C VAL A 121 -5.31 -4.70 -7.16
N LEU A 122 -6.64 -4.81 -7.12
CA LEU A 122 -7.34 -5.99 -6.58
C LEU A 122 -7.15 -7.27 -7.39
N PRO A 123 -7.08 -7.25 -8.74
CA PRO A 123 -6.86 -8.47 -9.53
C PRO A 123 -5.57 -9.22 -9.14
N ILE A 124 -4.51 -8.51 -8.75
CA ILE A 124 -3.25 -9.11 -8.31
C ILE A 124 -3.45 -9.99 -7.08
N SER A 125 -4.25 -9.53 -6.12
CA SER A 125 -4.54 -10.26 -4.88
C SER A 125 -5.30 -11.55 -5.16
N ALA A 126 -6.21 -11.54 -6.14
CA ALA A 126 -6.94 -12.72 -6.57
C ALA A 126 -6.03 -13.73 -7.30
N ASP A 127 -5.15 -13.26 -8.18
CA ASP A 127 -4.25 -14.12 -8.95
C ASP A 127 -3.10 -14.71 -8.12
N ARG A 128 -2.56 -13.95 -7.16
CA ARG A 128 -1.52 -14.45 -6.26
C ARG A 128 -2.02 -15.61 -5.41
N ASN A 129 -3.27 -15.54 -4.93
CA ASN A 129 -3.90 -16.65 -4.22
C ASN A 129 -4.06 -17.90 -5.10
N ARG A 130 -4.37 -17.77 -6.39
CA ARG A 130 -4.45 -18.93 -7.30
C ARG A 130 -3.10 -19.62 -7.50
N ARG A 131 -2.01 -18.85 -7.64
CA ARG A 131 -0.67 -19.42 -7.80
C ARG A 131 -0.18 -20.16 -6.55
N VAL A 132 -0.47 -19.64 -5.36
CA VAL A 132 -0.08 -20.28 -4.09
C VAL A 132 -0.87 -21.58 -3.85
N VAL A 133 -2.17 -21.60 -4.16
CA VAL A 133 -3.00 -22.81 -4.03
C VAL A 133 -2.60 -23.87 -5.09
N GLY A 134 -2.30 -23.44 -6.33
CA GLY A 134 -1.85 -24.34 -7.39
C GLY A 134 -0.40 -24.85 -7.25
N ALA A 135 0.41 -24.24 -6.38
CA ALA A 135 1.73 -24.77 -6.00
C ALA A 135 1.59 -25.86 -4.94
N ARG A 136 0.81 -25.61 -3.88
CA ARG A 136 0.56 -26.61 -2.81
C ARG A 136 -0.15 -27.87 -3.26
N GLY A 137 -1.00 -27.77 -4.29
CA GLY A 137 -1.68 -28.95 -4.87
C GLY A 137 -0.77 -29.87 -5.67
N ARG A 138 0.41 -29.41 -6.13
CA ARG A 138 1.33 -30.23 -6.93
C ARG A 138 2.38 -30.98 -6.10
N ASP A 139 2.65 -30.52 -4.89
CA ASP A 139 3.57 -31.21 -3.98
C ASP A 139 2.89 -32.39 -3.26
N ALA A 140 1.55 -32.36 -3.11
CA ALA A 140 0.79 -33.44 -2.49
C ALA A 140 0.61 -34.68 -3.39
N ASP A 141 0.64 -34.50 -4.71
CA ASP A 141 0.52 -35.61 -5.68
C ASP A 141 1.87 -36.30 -5.99
N ALA A 142 2.99 -35.74 -5.50
CA ALA A 142 4.32 -36.31 -5.69
C ALA A 142 4.74 -37.31 -4.61
N GLU A 143 4.03 -37.41 -3.48
CA GLU A 143 4.35 -38.34 -2.38
C GLU A 143 3.61 -39.69 -2.44
N LEU A 144 2.73 -39.93 -3.43
CA LEU A 144 1.95 -41.18 -3.52
C LEU A 144 2.49 -42.19 -4.55
N ILE A 145 3.73 -42.02 -5.00
CA ILE A 145 4.43 -42.97 -5.89
C ILE A 145 5.82 -43.25 -5.31
N THR A 146 5.88 -43.93 -4.16
CA THR A 146 7.08 -44.70 -3.75
C THR A 146 6.69 -45.95 -2.99
#